data_AF-A0A529QYR2-F1
#
_entry.id   AF-A0A529QYR2-F1
#
_cell.length_a   1.000
_cell.length_b   1.000
_cell.length_c   1.000
_cell.angle_alpha   90.00
_cell.angle_beta   90.00
_cell.angle_gamma   90.00
#
_symmetry.space_group_name_H-M   'P 1'
#
loop_
_entity.id
_entity.type
_entity.pdbx_description
1 polymer ?
#
loop_
_entity_poly.entity_id
_entity_poly.type
_entity_poly.pdbx_seq_one_letter_code
_entity_poly.pdbx_strand_id
1 'polypeptide(L)'
;WFSTYRVHHRVAENFRVGRVFLCGDAGHIHSPAGGQGMNTGMGDAVNLAWKLAAVVQGRADRRLLDSYEPERIAFAHRLIESTDQAFRIATSRSRLVGLFRRYLMPKILNIALHTSYGSRAFFGVISQAAIQYRAGPISSGTAGKISGGDRLPYVPMPGSDNFEPLRSLDWQVHVYGEANAEFRAMLASTGVPVHAFAWSEAAAKAGLQRDAAYLVRPDGHVALASPVQEAASFQRYLTGLAIKPRTAERAPYRVPGTMHSLA
;
A
#
# COMPACT_ATOMS: atom_id res chain seq x y z
N TRP A 1 -12.97 32.15 3.01
CA TRP A 1 -13.34 31.51 1.74
C TRP A 1 -14.57 30.63 1.97
N PHE A 2 -15.58 30.66 1.10
CA PHE A 2 -16.80 29.83 1.20
C PHE A 2 -17.07 29.16 -0.16
N SER A 3 -17.49 27.90 -0.14
CA SER A 3 -17.83 27.13 -1.33
C SER A 3 -18.99 26.18 -1.05
N THR A 4 -19.87 26.02 -2.03
CA THR A 4 -21.01 25.10 -1.99
C THR A 4 -20.66 23.80 -2.73
N TYR A 5 -20.87 22.65 -2.09
CA TYR A 5 -20.69 21.34 -2.72
C TYR A 5 -21.98 20.53 -2.65
N ARG A 6 -22.24 19.72 -3.69
CA ARG A 6 -23.29 18.70 -3.68
C ARG A 6 -22.68 17.35 -3.34
N VAL A 7 -23.29 16.64 -2.39
CA VAL A 7 -22.86 15.30 -2.02
C VAL A 7 -23.21 14.35 -3.17
N HIS A 8 -22.19 13.93 -3.91
CA HIS A 8 -22.29 12.90 -4.95
C HIS A 8 -21.31 11.78 -4.64
N HIS A 9 -21.76 10.55 -4.81
CA HIS A 9 -20.90 9.36 -4.85
C HIS A 9 -20.91 8.85 -6.28
N ARG A 10 -19.77 8.92 -6.95
CA ARG A 10 -19.60 8.45 -8.34
C ARG A 10 -18.25 7.78 -8.46
N VAL A 11 -18.21 6.66 -9.17
CA VAL A 11 -16.98 5.94 -9.49
C VAL A 11 -17.03 5.62 -10.97
N ALA A 12 -15.94 5.87 -11.67
CA ALA A 12 -15.78 5.47 -13.06
C ALA A 12 -15.82 3.94 -13.16
N GLU A 13 -16.53 3.42 -14.17
CA GLU A 13 -16.64 1.99 -14.39
C GLU A 13 -15.27 1.34 -14.64
N ASN A 14 -14.39 2.05 -15.35
CA ASN A 14 -13.02 1.63 -15.64
C ASN A 14 -12.06 2.75 -15.27
N PHE A 15 -11.00 2.41 -14.55
CA PHE A 15 -9.88 3.31 -14.24
C PHE A 15 -8.80 3.24 -15.33
N ARG A 16 -8.88 2.27 -16.24
CA ARG A 16 -8.01 2.18 -17.41
C ARG A 16 -8.76 1.75 -18.65
N VAL A 17 -8.52 2.47 -19.75
CA VAL A 17 -8.90 2.05 -21.10
C VAL A 17 -7.69 2.15 -22.02
N GLY A 18 -7.11 1.00 -22.35
CA GLY A 18 -5.89 0.94 -23.18
C GLY A 18 -4.70 1.66 -22.52
N ARG A 19 -4.38 2.87 -23.00
CA ARG A 19 -3.28 3.73 -22.53
C ARG A 19 -3.76 4.95 -21.73
N VAL A 20 -5.08 5.08 -21.53
CA VAL A 20 -5.69 6.17 -20.76
C VAL A 20 -5.99 5.66 -19.36
N PHE A 21 -5.66 6.47 -18.35
CA PHE A 21 -5.83 6.15 -16.93
C PHE A 21 -6.57 7.28 -16.22
N LEU A 22 -7.41 6.95 -15.26
CA LEU A 22 -8.08 7.89 -14.37
C LEU A 22 -7.56 7.72 -12.95
N CYS A 23 -7.30 8.83 -12.24
CA CYS A 23 -6.89 8.84 -10.84
C CYS A 23 -7.55 10.00 -10.08
N GLY A 24 -7.71 9.87 -8.76
CA GLY A 24 -8.36 10.88 -7.93
C GLY A 24 -9.79 11.18 -8.37
N ASP A 25 -10.18 12.46 -8.29
CA ASP A 25 -11.55 12.92 -8.59
C ASP A 25 -12.03 12.60 -10.02
N ALA A 26 -11.11 12.33 -10.95
CA ALA A 26 -11.47 11.87 -12.30
C ALA A 26 -11.95 10.42 -12.32
N GLY A 27 -11.47 9.58 -11.39
CA GLY A 27 -11.87 8.17 -11.25
C GLY A 27 -12.96 7.96 -10.20
N HIS A 28 -12.99 8.77 -9.14
CA HIS A 28 -14.00 8.64 -8.09
C HIS A 28 -14.23 9.96 -7.35
N ILE A 29 -15.48 10.26 -7.04
CA ILE A 29 -15.90 11.37 -6.20
C ILE A 29 -16.69 10.77 -5.05
N HIS A 30 -16.36 11.17 -3.83
CA HIS A 30 -17.06 10.74 -2.63
C HIS A 30 -17.37 11.93 -1.73
N SER A 31 -18.30 11.75 -0.77
CA SER A 31 -18.60 12.77 0.23
C SER A 31 -17.31 13.26 0.91
N PRO A 32 -17.16 14.57 1.17
CA PRO A 32 -16.01 15.12 1.90
C PRO A 32 -16.00 14.73 3.38
N ALA A 33 -17.05 14.06 3.88
CA ALA A 33 -17.11 13.55 5.23
C ALA A 33 -15.93 12.58 5.49
N GLY A 34 -14.91 13.06 6.21
CA GLY A 34 -13.68 12.33 6.52
C GLY A 34 -12.41 12.84 5.83
N GLY A 35 -12.49 13.83 4.93
CA GLY A 35 -11.30 14.47 4.33
C GLY A 35 -10.43 13.54 3.47
N GLN A 36 -11.01 12.47 2.92
CA GLN A 36 -10.26 11.38 2.29
C GLN A 36 -9.99 11.57 0.79
N GLY A 37 -10.55 12.60 0.14
CA GLY A 37 -10.53 12.74 -1.33
C GLY A 37 -9.12 12.88 -1.87
N MET A 38 -8.44 13.93 -1.41
CA MET A 38 -7.05 14.19 -1.76
C MET A 38 -6.12 13.03 -1.37
N ASN A 39 -6.31 12.42 -0.19
CA ASN A 39 -5.48 11.29 0.26
C ASN A 39 -5.63 10.07 -0.66
N THR A 40 -6.87 9.75 -1.05
CA THR A 40 -7.15 8.63 -1.97
C THR A 40 -6.56 8.90 -3.34
N GLY A 41 -6.74 10.11 -3.87
CA GLY A 41 -6.18 10.51 -5.17
C GLY A 41 -4.65 10.49 -5.19
N MET A 42 -3.99 10.94 -4.12
CA MET A 42 -2.54 10.79 -3.97
C MET A 42 -2.14 9.31 -3.95
N GLY A 43 -2.88 8.45 -3.24
CA GLY A 43 -2.67 7.01 -3.23
C GLY A 43 -2.81 6.37 -4.63
N ASP A 44 -3.78 6.82 -5.42
CA ASP A 44 -3.94 6.38 -6.81
C ASP A 44 -2.74 6.78 -7.66
N ALA A 45 -2.31 8.04 -7.55
CA ALA A 45 -1.18 8.57 -8.30
C ALA A 45 0.12 7.84 -7.94
N VAL A 46 0.39 7.62 -6.64
CA VAL A 46 1.57 6.87 -6.18
C VAL A 46 1.55 5.44 -6.72
N ASN A 47 0.41 4.76 -6.67
CA ASN A 47 0.29 3.39 -7.18
C ASN A 47 0.50 3.30 -8.70
N LEU A 48 -0.04 4.25 -9.47
CA LEU A 48 0.09 4.27 -10.92
C LEU A 48 1.49 4.69 -11.39
N ALA A 49 2.07 5.72 -10.77
CA ALA A 49 3.28 6.39 -11.25
C ALA A 49 4.47 5.43 -11.39
N TRP A 50 4.71 4.58 -10.39
CA TRP A 50 5.85 3.66 -10.44
C TRP A 50 5.66 2.56 -11.50
N LYS A 51 4.42 2.07 -11.67
CA LYS A 51 4.08 1.05 -12.68
C LYS A 51 4.25 1.62 -14.08
N LEU A 52 3.71 2.82 -14.31
CA LEU A 52 3.80 3.52 -15.58
C LEU A 52 5.26 3.84 -15.92
N ALA A 53 6.02 4.37 -14.97
CA ALA A 53 7.44 4.64 -15.17
C ALA A 53 8.23 3.37 -15.50
N ALA A 54 7.99 2.26 -14.82
CA ALA A 54 8.67 0.99 -15.09
C ALA A 54 8.36 0.48 -16.51
N VAL A 55 7.09 0.49 -16.92
CA VAL A 55 6.69 0.02 -18.26
C VAL A 55 7.23 0.92 -19.37
N VAL A 56 7.09 2.24 -19.23
CA VAL A 56 7.58 3.21 -20.23
C VAL A 56 9.10 3.12 -20.40
N GLN A 57 9.83 2.80 -19.33
CA GLN A 57 11.29 2.65 -19.36
C GLN A 57 11.74 1.23 -19.78
N GLY A 58 10.84 0.33 -20.17
CA GLY A 58 11.20 -1.05 -20.54
C GLY A 58 11.73 -1.89 -19.37
N ARG A 59 11.39 -1.50 -18.14
CA ARG A 59 11.79 -2.13 -16.87
C ARG A 59 10.71 -3.00 -16.25
N ALA A 60 9.57 -3.15 -16.90
CA ALA A 60 8.51 -4.08 -16.53
C ALA A 60 7.64 -4.39 -17.75
N ASP A 61 6.96 -5.54 -17.71
CA ASP A 61 5.94 -5.92 -18.67
C ASP A 61 4.70 -5.01 -18.53
N ARG A 62 4.00 -4.75 -19.65
CA ARG A 62 2.75 -3.97 -19.66
C ARG A 62 1.68 -4.55 -18.74
N ARG A 63 1.68 -5.86 -18.50
CA ARG A 63 0.80 -6.56 -17.55
C ARG A 63 0.91 -6.02 -16.13
N LEU A 64 2.02 -5.39 -15.76
CA LEU A 64 2.14 -4.69 -14.49
C LEU A 64 1.08 -3.59 -14.33
N LEU A 65 0.74 -2.88 -15.40
CA LEU A 65 -0.29 -1.83 -15.37
C LEU A 65 -1.70 -2.41 -15.23
N ASP A 66 -1.91 -3.69 -15.53
CA ASP A 66 -3.23 -4.34 -15.38
C ASP A 66 -3.58 -4.50 -13.89
N SER A 67 -2.58 -4.41 -13.00
CA SER A 67 -2.79 -4.38 -11.55
C SER A 67 -3.34 -3.05 -11.01
N TYR A 68 -3.30 -1.96 -11.79
CA TYR A 68 -3.68 -0.63 -11.28
C TYR A 68 -5.16 -0.57 -10.87
N GLU A 69 -6.05 -0.90 -11.80
CA GLU A 69 -7.49 -0.83 -11.58
C GLU A 69 -7.96 -1.75 -10.45
N PRO A 70 -7.69 -3.08 -10.44
CA PRO A 70 -8.17 -3.95 -9.37
C PRO A 70 -7.62 -3.58 -7.98
N GLU A 71 -6.42 -2.99 -7.90
CA GLU A 71 -5.88 -2.51 -6.62
C GLU A 71 -6.61 -1.25 -6.13
N ARG A 72 -6.94 -0.31 -7.01
CA ARG A 72 -7.48 1.00 -6.63
C ARG A 72 -9.00 1.06 -6.61
N ILE A 73 -9.68 0.36 -7.52
CA ILE A 73 -11.14 0.27 -7.56
C ILE A 73 -11.70 -0.52 -6.37
N ALA A 74 -10.95 -1.49 -5.85
CA ALA A 74 -11.34 -2.26 -4.65
C ALA A 74 -11.45 -1.38 -3.39
N PHE A 75 -10.76 -0.25 -3.32
CA PHE A 75 -10.97 0.73 -2.26
C PHE A 75 -12.32 1.45 -2.45
N ALA A 76 -12.60 1.91 -3.67
CA ALA A 76 -13.85 2.58 -4.00
C ALA A 76 -15.08 1.68 -3.74
N HIS A 77 -15.02 0.40 -4.11
CA HIS A 77 -16.09 -0.57 -3.82
C HIS A 77 -16.27 -0.79 -2.31
N ARG A 78 -15.19 -0.99 -1.54
CA ARG A 78 -15.29 -1.12 -0.08
C ARG A 78 -15.88 0.13 0.58
N LEU A 79 -15.56 1.31 0.08
CA LEU A 79 -16.13 2.57 0.55
C LEU A 79 -17.64 2.66 0.26
N ILE A 80 -18.07 2.27 -0.94
CA ILE A 80 -19.49 2.22 -1.30
C ILE A 80 -20.23 1.21 -0.42
N GLU A 81 -19.73 -0.03 -0.31
CA GLU A 81 -20.36 -1.08 0.50
C GLU A 81 -20.50 -0.68 1.97
N SER A 82 -19.46 -0.09 2.55
CA SER A 82 -19.48 0.37 3.95
C SER A 82 -20.45 1.54 4.15
N THR A 83 -20.50 2.48 3.20
CA THR A 83 -21.44 3.62 3.24
C THR A 83 -22.88 3.13 3.09
N ASP A 84 -23.15 2.20 2.19
CA ASP A 84 -24.48 1.60 1.98
C ASP A 84 -24.96 0.83 3.22
N GLN A 85 -24.07 0.08 3.88
CA GLN A 85 -24.37 -0.59 5.14
C GLN A 85 -24.69 0.43 6.25
N ALA A 86 -23.87 1.48 6.39
CA ALA A 86 -24.10 2.53 7.39
C ALA A 86 -25.44 3.26 7.13
N PHE A 87 -25.74 3.59 5.87
CA PHE A 87 -26.99 4.23 5.49
C PHE A 87 -28.20 3.33 5.78
N ARG A 88 -28.13 2.04 5.44
CA ARG A 88 -29.16 1.05 5.79
C ARG A 88 -29.40 0.98 7.29
N ILE A 89 -28.34 1.01 8.11
CA ILE A 89 -28.47 1.03 9.57
C ILE A 89 -29.12 2.34 10.05
N ALA A 90 -28.72 3.47 9.48
CA ALA A 90 -29.23 4.78 9.85
C ALA A 90 -30.71 4.98 9.47
N THR A 91 -31.14 4.47 8.33
CA THR A 91 -32.51 4.61 7.81
C THR A 91 -33.43 3.43 8.14
N SER A 92 -32.90 2.38 8.79
CA SER A 92 -33.68 1.22 9.18
C SER A 92 -34.85 1.59 10.09
N ARG A 93 -36.04 1.12 9.73
CA ARG A 93 -37.27 1.22 10.55
C ARG A 93 -37.42 0.07 11.55
N SER A 94 -36.47 -0.85 11.60
CA SER A 94 -36.50 -1.98 12.53
C SER A 94 -36.30 -1.52 13.97
N ARG A 95 -37.20 -1.93 14.87
CA ARG A 95 -37.12 -1.63 16.30
C ARG A 95 -35.80 -2.12 16.92
N LEU A 96 -35.33 -3.29 16.50
CA LEU A 96 -34.06 -3.86 16.98
C LEU A 96 -32.84 -3.02 16.56
N VAL A 97 -32.81 -2.53 15.32
CA VAL A 97 -31.73 -1.65 14.84
C VAL A 97 -31.76 -0.29 15.54
N GLY A 98 -32.97 0.23 15.82
CA GLY A 98 -33.16 1.43 16.63
C GLY A 98 -32.61 1.30 18.05
N LEU A 99 -32.88 0.17 18.72
CA LEU A 99 -32.33 -0.17 20.04
C LEU A 99 -30.80 -0.30 20.01
N PHE A 100 -30.25 -1.02 19.01
CA PHE A 100 -28.80 -1.14 18.82
C PHE A 100 -28.12 0.23 18.67
N ARG A 101 -28.65 1.10 17.79
CA ARG A 101 -28.12 2.45 17.56
C ARG A 101 -28.14 3.31 18.81
N ARG A 102 -29.19 3.19 19.63
CA ARG A 102 -29.36 4.04 20.82
C ARG A 102 -28.47 3.61 21.99
N TYR A 103 -28.28 2.30 22.20
CA TYR A 103 -27.66 1.79 23.43
C TYR A 103 -26.33 1.07 23.23
N LEU A 104 -26.14 0.36 22.12
CA LEU A 104 -24.92 -0.40 21.86
C LEU A 104 -23.90 0.40 21.05
N MET A 105 -24.32 1.11 20.01
CA MET A 105 -23.39 1.83 19.12
C MET A 105 -22.52 2.87 19.85
N PRO A 106 -23.02 3.68 20.80
CA PRO A 106 -22.16 4.59 21.55
C PRO A 106 -21.11 3.85 22.39
N LYS A 107 -21.47 2.69 22.97
CA LYS A 107 -20.52 1.87 23.75
C LYS A 107 -19.45 1.25 22.86
N ILE A 108 -19.83 0.75 21.68
CA ILE A 108 -18.89 0.21 20.69
C ILE A 108 -17.93 1.31 20.24
N LEU A 109 -18.45 2.50 19.91
CA LEU A 109 -17.62 3.63 19.49
C LEU A 109 -16.68 4.09 20.62
N ASN A 110 -17.18 4.14 21.86
CA ASN A 110 -16.37 4.47 23.03
C ASN A 110 -15.22 3.46 23.22
N ILE A 111 -15.51 2.16 23.13
CA ILE A 111 -14.47 1.11 23.20
C ILE A 111 -13.49 1.25 22.03
N ALA A 112 -13.99 1.48 20.80
CA ALA A 112 -13.16 1.65 19.62
C ALA A 112 -12.25 2.87 19.72
N LEU A 113 -12.68 3.96 20.36
CA LEU A 113 -11.89 5.19 20.46
C LEU A 113 -10.97 5.23 21.69
N HIS A 114 -11.29 4.49 22.76
CA HIS A 114 -10.57 4.56 24.04
C HIS A 114 -9.74 3.31 24.40
N THR A 115 -9.73 2.26 23.56
CA THR A 115 -8.84 1.11 23.75
C THR A 115 -7.64 1.16 22.80
N SER A 116 -6.45 0.76 23.27
CA SER A 116 -5.23 0.79 22.44
C SER A 116 -5.32 -0.03 21.15
N TYR A 117 -6.08 -1.12 21.15
CA TYR A 117 -6.38 -1.92 19.96
C TYR A 117 -7.42 -1.23 19.06
N GLY A 118 -8.54 -0.76 19.64
CA GLY A 118 -9.60 -0.09 18.91
C GLY A 118 -9.11 1.18 18.21
N SER A 119 -8.38 2.04 18.93
CA SER A 119 -7.91 3.32 18.39
C SER A 119 -6.92 3.09 17.24
N ARG A 120 -6.10 2.03 17.30
CA ARG A 120 -5.20 1.62 16.21
C ARG A 120 -5.97 1.18 14.97
N ALA A 121 -7.00 0.34 15.14
CA ALA A 121 -7.83 -0.11 14.03
C ALA A 121 -8.57 1.07 13.37
N PHE A 122 -9.18 1.94 14.19
CA PHE A 122 -9.86 3.15 13.72
C PHE A 122 -8.91 4.10 12.99
N PHE A 123 -7.73 4.34 13.56
CA PHE A 123 -6.68 5.16 12.92
C PHE A 123 -6.24 4.57 11.58
N GLY A 124 -6.05 3.26 11.49
CA GLY A 124 -5.66 2.58 10.24
C GLY A 124 -6.67 2.77 9.10
N VAL A 125 -7.96 2.82 9.42
CA VAL A 125 -9.04 3.10 8.45
C VAL A 125 -9.01 4.56 8.01
N ILE A 126 -8.99 5.51 8.96
CA ILE A 126 -9.08 6.94 8.63
C ILE A 126 -7.81 7.43 7.90
N SER A 127 -6.63 6.99 8.36
CA SER A 127 -5.33 7.32 7.75
C SER A 127 -5.07 6.59 6.43
N GLN A 128 -5.92 5.64 6.05
CA GLN A 128 -5.73 4.75 4.90
C GLN A 128 -4.45 3.88 4.98
N ALA A 129 -3.81 3.81 6.16
CA ALA A 129 -2.64 2.95 6.38
C ALA A 129 -2.97 1.45 6.33
N ALA A 130 -4.25 1.09 6.45
CA ALA A 130 -4.74 -0.29 6.37
C ALA A 130 -5.13 -0.75 4.95
N ILE A 131 -4.84 0.04 3.90
CA ILE A 131 -5.06 -0.42 2.52
C ILE A 131 -4.14 -1.62 2.24
N GLN A 132 -4.75 -2.69 1.75
CA GLN A 132 -4.10 -3.94 1.40
C GLN A 132 -4.62 -4.44 0.04
N TYR A 133 -3.74 -5.09 -0.70
CA TYR A 133 -3.95 -5.64 -2.05
C TYR A 133 -3.81 -7.16 -2.09
N ARG A 134 -4.17 -7.87 -1.02
CA ARG A 134 -3.94 -9.33 -0.91
C ARG A 134 -4.51 -10.16 -2.06
N ALA A 135 -5.64 -9.75 -2.62
CA ALA A 135 -6.27 -10.38 -3.78
C ALA A 135 -5.78 -9.81 -5.13
N GLY A 136 -4.75 -8.95 -5.11
CA GLY A 136 -4.22 -8.28 -6.28
C GLY A 136 -3.39 -9.22 -7.15
N PRO A 137 -3.31 -8.96 -8.47
CA PRO A 137 -2.65 -9.85 -9.43
C PRO A 137 -1.11 -9.90 -9.27
N ILE A 138 -0.54 -8.99 -8.48
CA ILE A 138 0.90 -8.91 -8.21
C ILE A 138 1.22 -9.12 -6.72
N SER A 139 0.34 -9.80 -6.00
CA SER A 139 0.46 -10.09 -4.57
C SER A 139 0.52 -11.60 -4.34
N SER A 140 1.54 -12.08 -3.64
CA SER A 140 1.75 -13.52 -3.44
C SER A 140 2.40 -13.84 -2.08
N GLY A 141 2.10 -15.05 -1.59
CA GLY A 141 2.75 -15.64 -0.42
C GLY A 141 2.39 -14.99 0.92
N THR A 142 2.78 -15.67 1.99
CA THR A 142 2.55 -15.26 3.38
C THR A 142 3.72 -15.70 4.25
N ALA A 143 4.20 -14.81 5.11
CA ALA A 143 5.21 -15.11 6.12
C ALA A 143 4.90 -14.35 7.42
N GLY A 144 4.76 -15.10 8.52
CA GLY A 144 4.19 -14.57 9.76
C GLY A 144 2.74 -14.14 9.57
N LYS A 145 2.44 -12.90 9.94
CA LYS A 145 1.11 -12.27 9.73
C LYS A 145 1.04 -11.41 8.47
N ILE A 146 2.14 -11.28 7.74
CA ILE A 146 2.25 -10.44 6.55
C ILE A 146 2.03 -11.29 5.30
N SER A 147 1.11 -10.84 4.45
CA SER A 147 0.84 -11.43 3.15
C SER A 147 1.28 -10.51 2.02
N GLY A 148 1.54 -11.05 0.84
CA GLY A 148 1.64 -10.23 -0.37
C GLY A 148 0.42 -9.32 -0.50
N GLY A 149 0.63 -8.07 -0.87
CA GLY A 149 -0.37 -7.02 -0.94
C GLY A 149 -0.50 -6.17 0.32
N ASP A 150 0.06 -6.59 1.46
CA ASP A 150 0.08 -5.77 2.67
C ASP A 150 1.07 -4.62 2.53
N ARG A 151 0.80 -3.51 3.21
CA ARG A 151 1.80 -2.45 3.40
C ARG A 151 2.91 -2.99 4.31
N LEU A 152 4.17 -2.75 3.94
CA LEU A 152 5.28 -3.16 4.80
C LEU A 152 5.13 -2.48 6.17
N PRO A 153 5.12 -3.22 7.29
CA PRO A 153 4.96 -2.61 8.60
C PRO A 153 6.23 -1.84 8.99
N TYR A 154 6.04 -0.76 9.74
CA TYR A 154 7.15 0.03 10.27
C TYR A 154 7.80 -0.67 11.47
N VAL A 155 9.13 -0.73 11.47
CA VAL A 155 9.97 -1.30 12.52
C VAL A 155 11.09 -0.31 12.86
N PRO A 156 11.06 0.31 14.04
CA PRO A 156 12.13 1.20 14.47
C PRO A 156 13.40 0.42 14.81
N MET A 157 14.56 1.03 14.56
CA MET A 157 15.88 0.46 14.84
C MET A 157 16.78 1.52 15.50
N PRO A 158 17.87 1.12 16.21
CA PRO A 158 18.80 2.10 16.76
C PRO A 158 19.38 2.99 15.66
N GLY A 159 19.06 4.29 15.69
CA GLY A 159 19.55 5.29 14.73
C GLY A 159 18.94 5.23 13.32
N SER A 160 17.95 4.37 13.05
CA SER A 160 17.29 4.26 11.74
C SER A 160 15.96 3.49 11.83
N ASP A 161 15.43 3.05 10.69
CA ASP A 161 14.25 2.21 10.58
C ASP A 161 14.28 1.39 9.28
N ASN A 162 13.34 0.45 9.14
CA ASN A 162 13.24 -0.36 7.93
C ASN A 162 12.70 0.42 6.71
N PHE A 163 12.21 1.65 6.86
CA PHE A 163 11.69 2.46 5.77
C PHE A 163 12.78 3.31 5.11
N GLU A 164 13.92 3.54 5.75
CA GLU A 164 15.04 4.28 5.17
C GLU A 164 15.44 3.77 3.76
N PRO A 165 15.56 2.45 3.51
CA PRO A 165 15.85 1.92 2.17
C PRO A 165 14.74 2.12 1.12
N LEU A 166 13.49 2.38 1.55
CA LEU A 166 12.36 2.63 0.65
C LEU A 166 12.48 3.97 -0.10
N ARG A 167 13.38 4.87 0.34
CA ARG A 167 13.68 6.14 -0.35
C ARG A 167 14.21 5.97 -1.77
N SER A 168 14.74 4.78 -2.11
CA SER A 168 15.11 4.43 -3.49
C SER A 168 13.91 4.44 -4.45
N LEU A 169 12.68 4.29 -3.91
CA LEU A 169 11.45 4.12 -4.65
C LEU A 169 11.55 2.98 -5.67
N ASP A 170 12.32 1.94 -5.36
CA ASP A 170 12.54 0.81 -6.25
C ASP A 170 12.33 -0.53 -5.54
N TRP A 171 12.26 -1.59 -6.35
CA TRP A 171 12.14 -2.96 -5.87
C TRP A 171 13.31 -3.33 -4.97
N GLN A 172 13.00 -3.98 -3.85
CA GLN A 172 14.00 -4.39 -2.88
C GLN A 172 13.50 -5.57 -2.04
N VAL A 173 14.42 -6.36 -1.49
CA VAL A 173 14.09 -7.46 -0.59
C VAL A 173 14.48 -7.10 0.83
N HIS A 174 13.58 -7.31 1.78
CA HIS A 174 13.81 -7.11 3.20
C HIS A 174 13.85 -8.46 3.91
N VAL A 175 14.85 -8.68 4.75
CA VAL A 175 14.99 -9.84 5.63
C VAL A 175 15.12 -9.35 7.06
N TYR A 176 14.37 -9.95 7.99
CA TYR A 176 14.42 -9.59 9.41
C TYR A 176 15.04 -10.74 10.20
N GLY A 177 16.32 -10.62 10.52
CA GLY A 177 17.16 -11.69 11.05
C GLY A 177 18.40 -11.89 10.18
N GLU A 178 18.81 -13.15 10.02
CA GLU A 178 19.98 -13.53 9.26
C GLU A 178 19.63 -13.77 7.80
N ALA A 179 20.23 -12.99 6.90
CA ALA A 179 20.08 -13.21 5.47
C ALA A 179 21.12 -14.21 4.98
N ASN A 180 20.63 -15.34 4.47
CA ASN A 180 21.42 -16.42 3.91
C ASN A 180 22.34 -15.90 2.78
N ALA A 181 23.62 -16.27 2.81
CA ALA A 181 24.64 -15.80 1.88
C ALA A 181 24.39 -16.28 0.43
N GLU A 182 23.95 -17.53 0.25
CA GLU A 182 23.58 -18.09 -1.05
C GLU A 182 22.36 -17.36 -1.63
N PHE A 183 21.33 -17.12 -0.80
CA PHE A 183 20.16 -16.33 -1.20
C PHE A 183 20.55 -14.93 -1.70
N ARG A 184 21.43 -14.23 -0.98
CA ARG A 184 21.96 -12.92 -1.39
C ARG A 184 22.72 -12.99 -2.71
N ALA A 185 23.63 -13.97 -2.84
CA ALA A 185 24.44 -14.14 -4.05
C ALA A 185 23.55 -14.40 -5.28
N MET A 186 22.54 -15.25 -5.14
CA MET A 186 21.59 -15.56 -6.21
C MET A 186 20.74 -14.36 -6.59
N LEU A 187 20.29 -13.56 -5.63
CA LEU A 187 19.51 -12.34 -5.90
C LEU A 187 20.35 -11.19 -6.47
N ALA A 188 21.64 -11.13 -6.19
CA ALA A 188 22.53 -10.10 -6.77
C ALA A 188 22.48 -10.09 -8.31
N SER A 189 22.31 -11.25 -8.94
CA SER A 189 22.15 -11.38 -10.41
C SER A 189 20.91 -10.67 -10.96
N THR A 190 19.90 -10.41 -10.13
CA THR A 190 18.66 -9.71 -10.53
C THR A 190 18.79 -8.18 -10.43
N GLY A 191 19.85 -7.69 -9.77
CA GLY A 191 20.03 -6.28 -9.43
C GLY A 191 19.13 -5.77 -8.31
N VAL A 192 18.26 -6.60 -7.71
CA VAL A 192 17.39 -6.20 -6.60
C VAL A 192 18.20 -6.20 -5.30
N PRO A 193 18.31 -5.06 -4.59
CA PRO A 193 19.05 -5.01 -3.34
C PRO A 193 18.36 -5.82 -2.24
N VAL A 194 19.18 -6.50 -1.42
CA VAL A 194 18.72 -7.25 -0.24
C VAL A 194 19.16 -6.53 1.03
N HIS A 195 18.21 -5.96 1.76
CA HIS A 195 18.42 -5.33 3.05
C HIS A 195 18.12 -6.35 4.15
N ALA A 196 19.09 -6.59 5.05
CA ALA A 196 18.83 -7.34 6.27
C ALA A 196 18.84 -6.42 7.46
N PHE A 197 17.93 -6.70 8.38
CA PHE A 197 17.76 -5.97 9.63
C PHE A 197 17.87 -6.95 10.78
N ALA A 198 18.49 -6.54 11.88
CA ALA A 198 18.55 -7.37 13.08
C ALA A 198 17.13 -7.72 13.55
N TRP A 199 16.92 -8.98 13.93
CA TRP A 199 15.65 -9.42 14.49
C TRP A 199 15.37 -8.69 15.81
N SER A 200 14.12 -8.25 16.02
CA SER A 200 13.71 -7.52 17.23
C SER A 200 12.28 -7.88 17.65
N GLU A 201 11.95 -7.61 18.92
CA GLU A 201 10.58 -7.77 19.42
C GLU A 201 9.59 -6.83 18.67
N ALA A 202 10.06 -5.67 18.21
CA ALA A 202 9.27 -4.77 17.39
C ALA A 202 8.89 -5.41 16.04
N ALA A 203 9.82 -6.12 15.39
CA ALA A 203 9.54 -6.86 14.16
C ALA A 203 8.50 -7.99 14.41
N ALA A 204 8.64 -8.73 15.51
CA ALA A 204 7.68 -9.76 15.91
C ALA A 204 6.27 -9.18 16.16
N LYS A 205 6.18 -8.07 16.91
CA LYS A 205 4.91 -7.36 17.18
C LYS A 205 4.27 -6.80 15.91
N ALA A 206 5.10 -6.34 14.97
CA ALA A 206 4.67 -5.91 13.64
C ALA A 206 4.14 -7.05 12.76
N GLY A 207 4.30 -8.31 13.18
CA GLY A 207 3.79 -9.49 12.49
C GLY A 207 4.76 -10.08 11.47
N LEU A 208 5.99 -9.58 11.39
CA LEU A 208 7.06 -10.17 10.58
C LEU A 208 7.49 -11.50 11.18
N GLN A 209 8.11 -12.34 10.36
CA GLN A 209 8.66 -13.62 10.74
C GLN A 209 10.19 -13.57 10.69
N ARG A 210 10.84 -14.19 11.68
CA ARG A 210 12.30 -14.27 11.76
C ARG A 210 12.85 -15.05 10.56
N ASP A 211 13.88 -14.50 9.93
CA ASP A 211 14.61 -15.05 8.79
C ASP A 211 13.74 -15.26 7.51
N ALA A 212 12.52 -14.73 7.50
CA ALA A 212 11.68 -14.66 6.30
C ALA A 212 12.16 -13.54 5.37
N ALA A 213 11.82 -13.67 4.08
CA ALA A 213 12.14 -12.68 3.06
C ALA A 213 10.88 -12.05 2.46
N TYR A 214 10.93 -10.73 2.27
CA TYR A 214 9.82 -9.92 1.78
C TYR A 214 10.28 -9.11 0.58
N LEU A 215 9.74 -9.39 -0.62
CA LEU A 215 9.94 -8.54 -1.79
C LEU A 215 9.01 -7.33 -1.66
N VAL A 216 9.57 -6.13 -1.64
CA VAL A 216 8.86 -4.87 -1.43
C VAL A 216 8.83 -4.07 -2.74
N ARG A 217 7.64 -3.56 -3.07
CA ARG A 217 7.36 -2.72 -4.23
C ARG A 217 7.87 -1.29 -4.01
N PRO A 218 8.07 -0.52 -5.10
CA PRO A 218 8.33 0.92 -5.05
C PRO A 218 7.38 1.77 -4.20
N ASP A 219 6.13 1.33 -4.01
CA ASP A 219 5.09 2.03 -3.22
C ASP A 219 5.00 1.57 -1.76
N GLY A 220 5.95 0.73 -1.31
CA GLY A 220 6.06 0.24 0.06
C GLY A 220 5.12 -0.92 0.41
N HIS A 221 4.44 -1.52 -0.57
CA HIS A 221 3.68 -2.76 -0.35
C HIS A 221 4.54 -3.99 -0.59
N VAL A 222 4.28 -5.04 0.17
CA VAL A 222 4.89 -6.35 -0.04
C VAL A 222 4.29 -6.96 -1.31
N ALA A 223 5.13 -7.34 -2.27
CA ALA A 223 4.74 -8.07 -3.47
C ALA A 223 4.73 -9.58 -3.21
N LEU A 224 5.79 -10.09 -2.59
CA LEU A 224 5.97 -11.49 -2.25
C LEU A 224 6.44 -11.61 -0.79
N ALA A 225 5.70 -12.36 0.02
CA ALA A 225 6.15 -12.77 1.36
C ALA A 225 6.50 -14.25 1.35
N SER A 226 7.74 -14.60 1.71
CA SER A 226 8.22 -15.99 1.74
C SER A 226 8.75 -16.34 3.13
N PRO A 227 8.26 -17.43 3.76
CA PRO A 227 8.74 -17.85 5.08
C PRO A 227 10.17 -18.41 5.02
N VAL A 228 10.67 -18.69 3.82
CA VAL A 228 12.02 -19.21 3.55
C VAL A 228 12.75 -18.35 2.52
N GLN A 229 14.07 -18.33 2.58
CA GLN A 229 14.93 -17.56 1.69
C GLN A 229 15.26 -18.34 0.40
N GLU A 230 14.23 -18.73 -0.35
CA GLU A 230 14.37 -19.46 -1.62
C GLU A 230 14.48 -18.46 -2.79
N ALA A 231 15.70 -18.24 -3.31
CA ALA A 231 15.95 -17.25 -4.37
C ALA A 231 15.12 -17.51 -5.65
N ALA A 232 14.87 -18.77 -5.97
CA ALA A 232 14.12 -19.16 -7.16
C ALA A 232 12.68 -18.60 -7.15
N SER A 233 12.01 -18.53 -6.00
CA SER A 233 10.67 -17.93 -5.86
C SER A 233 10.68 -16.43 -6.20
N PHE A 234 11.71 -15.70 -5.76
CA PHE A 234 11.87 -14.28 -6.06
C PHE A 234 12.24 -14.04 -7.53
N GLN A 235 13.17 -14.83 -8.07
CA GLN A 235 13.56 -14.76 -9.48
C GLN A 235 12.38 -15.05 -10.41
N ARG A 236 11.56 -16.07 -10.10
CA ARG A 236 10.32 -16.37 -10.84
C ARG A 236 9.36 -15.18 -10.81
N TYR A 237 9.14 -14.58 -9.64
CA TYR A 237 8.27 -13.41 -9.50
C TYR A 237 8.76 -12.25 -10.38
N LEU A 238 10.05 -11.90 -10.27
CA LEU A 238 10.65 -10.79 -11.01
C LEU A 238 10.60 -11.05 -12.53
N THR A 239 10.91 -12.27 -12.96
CA THR A 239 10.88 -12.68 -14.37
C THR A 239 9.45 -12.64 -14.92
N GLY A 240 8.46 -13.09 -14.14
CA GLY A 240 7.05 -13.13 -14.55
C GLY A 240 6.48 -11.77 -14.94
N LEU A 241 6.98 -10.70 -14.33
CA LEU A 241 6.62 -9.30 -14.61
C LEU A 241 7.72 -8.53 -15.37
N ALA A 242 8.77 -9.23 -15.82
CA ALA A 242 9.96 -8.65 -16.46
C ALA A 242 10.56 -7.45 -15.70
N ILE A 243 10.57 -7.53 -14.36
CA ILE A 243 11.05 -6.45 -13.49
C ILE A 243 12.55 -6.27 -13.64
N LYS A 244 12.95 -5.04 -13.93
CA LYS A 244 14.34 -4.60 -13.94
C LYS A 244 14.51 -3.44 -12.94
N PRO A 245 15.32 -3.62 -11.89
CA PRO A 245 15.69 -2.54 -10.99
C PRO A 245 16.29 -1.36 -11.75
N ARG A 246 16.17 -0.16 -11.20
CA ARG A 246 16.87 1.02 -11.68
C ARG A 246 18.36 0.78 -11.49
N THR A 247 19.13 0.79 -12.58
CA THR A 247 20.57 0.94 -12.49
C THR A 247 20.88 2.26 -11.77
N ALA A 248 21.86 2.25 -10.87
CA ALA A 248 22.20 3.35 -9.95
C ALA A 248 22.67 4.67 -10.63
N GLU A 249 22.52 4.82 -11.94
CA GLU A 249 23.11 5.92 -12.73
C GLU A 249 22.22 7.15 -12.92
N ARG A 250 21.05 7.25 -12.28
CA ARG A 250 20.32 8.53 -12.31
C ARG A 250 20.85 9.45 -11.22
N ALA A 251 21.66 10.43 -11.66
CA ALA A 251 21.87 11.67 -10.92
C ALA A 251 20.53 12.17 -10.35
N PRO A 252 20.50 12.68 -9.10
CA PRO A 252 19.28 13.14 -8.48
C PRO A 252 18.55 14.11 -9.41
N TYR A 253 17.23 13.95 -9.53
CA TYR A 253 16.38 14.85 -10.30
C TYR A 253 16.62 16.29 -9.81
N ARG A 254 17.40 17.07 -10.56
CA ARG A 254 17.55 18.50 -10.33
C ARG A 254 16.28 19.15 -10.86
N VAL A 255 15.51 19.79 -9.98
CA VAL A 255 14.44 20.69 -10.40
C VAL A 255 15.11 21.84 -11.18
N PRO A 256 14.85 22.00 -12.49
CA PRO A 256 15.37 23.14 -13.21
C PRO A 256 14.65 24.39 -12.68
N GLY A 257 15.34 25.26 -11.95
CA GLY A 257 14.82 26.60 -11.64
C GLY A 257 14.93 27.14 -10.21
N THR A 258 15.53 26.45 -9.24
CA THR A 258 15.88 27.13 -7.97
C THR A 258 17.12 28.00 -8.18
N MET A 259 16.88 29.28 -8.52
CA MET A 259 17.88 30.33 -8.40
C MET A 259 18.44 30.31 -6.97
N HIS A 260 19.74 30.08 -6.84
CA HIS A 260 20.47 30.47 -5.65
C HIS A 260 20.40 32.00 -5.54
N SER A 261 19.59 32.49 -4.60
CA SER A 261 19.81 33.83 -4.05
C SER A 261 21.07 33.75 -3.20
N LEU A 262 22.18 34.26 -3.73
CA LEU A 262 23.32 34.66 -2.92
C LEU A 262 22.89 35.86 -2.08
N ALA A 263 22.98 35.71 -0.76
CA ALA A 263 23.19 36.76 0.21
C ALA A 263 24.06 36.18 1.33
#